data_AF-A0A1Y1MEC7-F1
#
_entry.id   AF-A0A1Y1MEC7-F1
#
_cell.length_a   1.000
_cell.length_b   1.000
_cell.length_c   1.000
_cell.angle_alpha   90.00
_cell.angle_beta   90.00
_cell.angle_gamma   90.00
#
_symmetry.space_group_name_H-M   'P 1'
#
loop_
_entity.id
_entity.type
_entity.pdbx_description
1 polymer ?
#
loop_
_entity_poly.entity_id
_entity_poly.type
_entity_poly.pdbx_seq_one_letter_code
_entity_poly.pdbx_strand_id
1 'polypeptide(L)'
;MEDKTRIRLGELLELLNGYDYTQEMWLGHAIRDREATIIHHFQFFEDPQRFAYPNAASGFAISAGLMKRLEVQWGRRKTSSADFSIDYAYELALFIWNDKKGTELTHAPRLCRSAKGNCATYSTSFQHCETSVPKTSIYFAVKTCGKFHGDRVTVVKGTWGKYAEIIRYFSDVEGGYLQLVGMKAVGMVCLLIL
;
A
#
# COMPACT_ATOMS: atom_id res chain seq x y z
N MET A 1 -6.86 1.02 -9.84
CA MET A 1 -5.77 0.29 -10.54
C MET A 1 -4.49 1.05 -10.29
N GLU A 2 -3.33 0.43 -10.51
CA GLU A 2 -2.03 1.09 -10.35
C GLU A 2 -1.45 1.46 -11.72
N ASP A 3 -0.44 2.33 -11.73
CA ASP A 3 0.18 2.86 -12.96
C ASP A 3 0.75 1.77 -13.88
N LYS A 4 1.07 0.60 -13.32
CA LYS A 4 1.66 -0.55 -14.04
C LYS A 4 0.65 -1.61 -14.44
N THR A 5 -0.63 -1.41 -14.12
CA THR A 5 -1.70 -2.29 -14.55
C THR A 5 -1.89 -2.16 -16.06
N ARG A 6 -1.72 -3.26 -16.79
CA ARG A 6 -2.04 -3.36 -18.21
C ARG A 6 -3.44 -3.92 -18.37
N ILE A 7 -4.15 -3.43 -19.39
CA ILE A 7 -5.53 -3.80 -19.68
C ILE A 7 -5.60 -4.36 -21.09
N ARG A 8 -6.26 -5.52 -21.25
CA ARG A 8 -6.71 -6.05 -22.53
C ARG A 8 -8.20 -5.75 -22.64
N LEU A 9 -8.55 -4.70 -23.39
CA LEU A 9 -9.91 -4.16 -23.38
C LEU A 9 -10.98 -5.20 -23.76
N GLY A 10 -10.75 -5.99 -24.82
CA GLY A 10 -11.71 -7.02 -25.24
C GLY A 10 -11.99 -8.05 -24.14
N GLU A 11 -10.93 -8.54 -23.49
CA GLU A 11 -11.01 -9.48 -22.38
C GLU A 11 -11.71 -8.88 -21.15
N LEU A 12 -11.48 -7.59 -20.88
CA LEU A 12 -12.12 -6.86 -19.79
C LEU A 12 -13.61 -6.67 -20.04
N LEU A 13 -14.00 -6.26 -21.25
CA LEU A 13 -15.41 -6.11 -21.61
C LEU A 13 -16.15 -7.44 -21.55
N GLU A 14 -15.54 -8.52 -22.05
CA GLU A 14 -16.11 -9.86 -21.99
C GLU A 14 -16.28 -10.34 -20.54
N LEU A 15 -15.28 -10.10 -19.67
CA LEU A 15 -15.39 -10.37 -18.24
C LEU A 15 -16.55 -9.60 -17.60
N LEU A 16 -16.62 -8.28 -17.82
CA LEU A 16 -17.59 -7.40 -17.15
C LEU A 16 -19.01 -7.59 -17.66
N ASN A 17 -19.20 -7.93 -18.94
CA ASN A 17 -20.51 -8.22 -19.53
C ASN A 17 -21.17 -9.47 -18.92
N GLY A 18 -20.40 -10.33 -18.24
CA GLY A 18 -20.94 -11.48 -17.52
C GLY A 18 -21.63 -11.15 -16.19
N TYR A 19 -21.62 -9.89 -15.75
CA TYR A 19 -22.17 -9.48 -14.46
C TYR A 19 -23.26 -8.42 -14.60
N ASP A 20 -24.26 -8.49 -13.73
CA ASP A 20 -25.28 -7.44 -13.61
C ASP A 20 -24.71 -6.25 -12.83
N TYR A 21 -24.49 -5.14 -13.53
CA TYR A 21 -23.94 -3.91 -12.96
C TYR A 21 -24.89 -3.21 -11.96
N THR A 22 -26.17 -3.60 -11.92
CA THR A 22 -27.17 -3.05 -11.01
C THR A 22 -27.15 -3.71 -9.64
N GLN A 23 -26.65 -4.95 -9.53
CA GLN A 23 -26.45 -5.66 -8.26
C GLN A 23 -25.20 -5.15 -7.55
N GLU A 24 -25.08 -5.41 -6.25
CA GLU A 24 -23.87 -5.09 -5.48
C GLU A 24 -22.76 -6.11 -5.75
N MET A 25 -21.80 -5.75 -6.61
CA MET A 25 -20.71 -6.63 -7.02
C MET A 25 -19.37 -5.94 -6.83
N TRP A 26 -18.43 -6.69 -6.27
CA TRP A 26 -17.05 -6.29 -6.14
C TRP A 26 -16.14 -7.40 -6.66
N LEU A 27 -15.42 -7.13 -7.74
CA LEU A 27 -14.63 -8.12 -8.47
C LEU A 27 -13.15 -7.77 -8.37
N GLY A 28 -12.30 -8.75 -8.07
CA GLY A 28 -10.85 -8.53 -7.98
C GLY A 28 -10.07 -9.83 -7.93
N HIS A 29 -8.76 -9.76 -8.11
CA HIS A 29 -7.91 -10.91 -7.78
C HIS A 29 -7.79 -11.00 -6.26
N ALA A 30 -8.64 -11.81 -5.63
CA ALA A 30 -8.64 -11.97 -4.19
C ALA A 30 -7.32 -12.56 -3.67
N ILE A 31 -6.71 -11.89 -2.70
CA ILE A 31 -5.55 -12.33 -1.94
C ILE A 31 -5.88 -12.32 -0.44
N ARG A 32 -5.10 -13.07 0.34
CA ARG A 32 -5.24 -13.26 1.79
C ARG A 32 -3.85 -13.30 2.40
N ASP A 33 -3.71 -12.85 3.63
CA ASP A 33 -2.43 -12.90 4.33
C ASP A 33 -2.14 -14.32 4.81
N ARG A 34 -0.94 -14.82 4.54
CA ARG A 34 -0.50 -16.14 5.00
C ARG A 34 -0.33 -16.21 6.51
N GLU A 35 0.07 -15.10 7.11
CA GLU A 35 0.34 -14.92 8.53
C GLU A 35 0.04 -13.47 8.92
N ALA A 36 -0.03 -13.19 10.23
CA ALA A 36 -0.29 -11.84 10.70
C ALA A 36 0.87 -10.90 10.29
N THR A 37 0.54 -9.85 9.55
CA THR A 37 1.51 -8.81 9.16
C THR A 37 1.38 -7.61 10.10
N ILE A 38 2.44 -6.81 10.25
CA ILE A 38 2.39 -5.57 11.05
C ILE A 38 1.30 -4.62 10.53
N ILE A 39 1.09 -4.60 9.21
CA ILE A 39 0.15 -3.72 8.53
C ILE A 39 -1.31 -4.12 8.85
N HIS A 40 -1.59 -5.41 8.95
CA HIS A 40 -2.94 -5.93 9.25
C HIS A 40 -3.10 -6.40 10.70
N HIS A 41 -2.09 -6.20 11.55
CA HIS A 41 -2.03 -6.73 12.92
C HIS A 41 -3.24 -6.34 13.77
N PHE A 42 -3.84 -5.18 13.51
CA PHE A 42 -4.99 -4.68 14.28
C PHE A 42 -6.32 -5.31 13.85
N GLN A 43 -6.33 -6.15 12.81
CA GLN A 43 -7.53 -6.74 12.23
C GLN A 43 -7.29 -8.20 11.82
N PHE A 44 -8.03 -9.14 12.41
CA PHE A 44 -7.95 -10.58 12.10
C PHE A 44 -6.57 -11.24 12.30
N PHE A 45 -5.71 -10.74 13.20
CA PHE A 45 -4.39 -11.33 13.46
C PHE A 45 -4.44 -12.79 13.95
N GLU A 46 -5.54 -13.19 14.60
CA GLU A 46 -5.77 -14.58 15.04
C GLU A 46 -6.13 -15.53 13.89
N ASP A 47 -6.68 -14.99 12.79
CA ASP A 47 -7.05 -15.75 11.59
C ASP A 47 -6.86 -14.90 10.32
N PRO A 48 -5.60 -14.70 9.87
CA PRO A 48 -5.28 -13.84 8.73
C PRO A 48 -5.87 -14.35 7.40
N GLN A 49 -6.16 -15.66 7.34
CA GLN A 49 -6.79 -16.29 6.19
C GLN A 49 -8.28 -16.02 6.11
N ARG A 50 -8.92 -15.43 7.11
CA ARG A 50 -10.37 -15.17 7.11
C ARG A 50 -10.79 -14.11 6.10
N PHE A 51 -9.95 -13.13 5.85
CA PHE A 51 -10.34 -11.93 5.11
C PHE A 51 -9.61 -11.84 3.77
N ALA A 52 -10.37 -11.57 2.70
CA ALA A 52 -9.83 -11.39 1.36
C ALA A 52 -9.95 -9.93 0.92
N TYR A 53 -8.90 -9.44 0.30
CA TYR A 53 -8.79 -8.09 -0.26
C TYR A 53 -8.23 -8.17 -1.69
N PRO A 54 -8.42 -7.16 -2.54
CA PRO A 54 -8.02 -7.25 -3.93
C PRO A 54 -6.52 -7.02 -4.05
N ASN A 55 -5.87 -7.77 -4.93
CA ASN A 55 -4.57 -7.35 -5.43
C ASN A 55 -4.75 -6.09 -6.29
N ALA A 56 -4.46 -4.92 -5.73
CA ALA A 56 -4.74 -3.65 -6.38
C ALA A 56 -3.93 -3.42 -7.68
N ALA A 57 -2.73 -4.03 -7.76
CA ALA A 57 -1.91 -4.03 -8.97
C ALA A 57 -2.55 -4.78 -10.16
N SER A 58 -3.44 -5.74 -9.88
CA SER A 58 -4.27 -6.39 -10.89
C SER A 58 -5.50 -5.57 -11.26
N GLY A 59 -5.82 -4.52 -10.50
CA GLY A 59 -7.10 -3.83 -10.60
C GLY A 59 -8.27 -4.63 -10.01
N PHE A 60 -9.38 -3.93 -9.85
CA PHE A 60 -10.66 -4.46 -9.38
C PHE A 60 -11.80 -3.65 -10.03
N ALA A 61 -13.02 -4.19 -10.02
CA ALA A 61 -14.22 -3.54 -10.52
C ALA A 61 -15.28 -3.45 -9.42
N ILE A 62 -15.98 -2.31 -9.39
CA ILE A 62 -17.10 -2.04 -8.49
C ILE A 62 -18.31 -1.78 -9.38
N SER A 63 -19.41 -2.48 -9.13
CA SER A 63 -20.65 -2.25 -9.89
C SER A 63 -21.32 -0.93 -9.51
N ALA A 64 -22.22 -0.45 -10.37
CA ALA A 64 -22.99 0.75 -10.07
C ALA A 64 -23.88 0.58 -8.84
N GLY A 65 -24.48 -0.62 -8.67
CA GLY A 65 -25.26 -0.97 -7.49
C GLY A 65 -24.46 -0.83 -6.19
N LEU A 66 -23.25 -1.39 -6.17
CA LEU A 66 -22.36 -1.27 -5.02
C LEU A 66 -21.93 0.18 -4.80
N MET A 67 -21.56 0.91 -5.85
CA MET A 67 -21.13 2.31 -5.72
C MET A 67 -22.22 3.18 -5.05
N LYS A 68 -23.49 2.96 -5.40
CA LYS A 68 -24.63 3.67 -4.78
C LYS A 68 -24.77 3.38 -3.29
N ARG A 69 -24.55 2.12 -2.85
CA ARG A 69 -24.52 1.79 -1.42
C ARG A 69 -23.35 2.50 -0.72
N LEU A 70 -22.16 2.46 -1.32
CA LEU A 70 -20.95 3.03 -0.73
C LEU A 70 -21.06 4.55 -0.56
N GLU A 71 -21.72 5.25 -1.47
CA GLU A 71 -22.04 6.67 -1.34
C GLU A 71 -22.86 6.96 -0.07
N VAL A 72 -23.94 6.20 0.16
CA VAL A 72 -24.78 6.33 1.36
C VAL A 72 -24.00 5.97 2.64
N GLN A 73 -23.18 4.93 2.59
CA GLN A 73 -22.34 4.53 3.72
C GLN A 73 -21.29 5.60 4.06
N TRP A 74 -20.68 6.21 3.04
CA TRP A 74 -19.70 7.28 3.19
C TRP A 74 -20.31 8.51 3.84
N GLY A 75 -21.50 8.95 3.39
CA GLY A 75 -22.19 10.12 3.94
C GLY A 75 -22.61 9.97 5.41
N ARG A 76 -22.73 8.74 5.93
CA ARG A 76 -23.05 8.48 7.34
C ARG A 76 -21.83 8.42 8.25
N ARG A 77 -20.63 8.36 7.67
CA ARG A 77 -19.40 8.25 8.44
C ARG A 77 -19.14 9.60 9.11
N LYS A 78 -19.11 9.63 10.45
CA LYS A 78 -18.50 10.74 11.17
C LYS A 78 -17.05 10.79 10.71
N THR A 79 -16.61 11.90 10.14
CA THR A 79 -15.26 12.09 9.63
C THR A 79 -14.25 11.69 10.71
N SER A 80 -13.66 10.50 10.58
CA SER A 80 -12.54 10.07 11.39
C SER A 80 -11.29 10.64 10.76
N SER A 81 -10.49 11.37 11.56
CA SER A 81 -9.25 12.08 11.18
C SER A 81 -8.07 11.14 10.85
N ALA A 82 -8.33 9.99 10.24
CA ALA A 82 -7.25 9.14 9.77
C ALA A 82 -6.65 9.79 8.52
N ASP A 83 -5.70 10.70 8.74
CA ASP A 83 -5.02 11.48 7.69
C ASP A 83 -4.04 10.64 6.85
N PHE A 84 -3.98 9.33 7.06
CA PHE A 84 -3.14 8.42 6.30
C PHE A 84 -3.75 7.02 6.17
N SER A 85 -3.40 6.36 5.07
CA SER A 85 -3.73 4.97 4.74
C SER A 85 -2.42 4.19 4.61
N ILE A 86 -2.32 3.02 5.26
CA ILE A 86 -1.11 2.18 5.19
C ILE A 86 -1.24 1.18 4.04
N ASP A 87 -2.42 0.57 3.92
CA ASP A 87 -2.79 -0.30 2.80
C ASP A 87 -4.21 0.02 2.36
N TYR A 88 -4.32 0.85 1.33
CA TYR A 88 -5.61 1.30 0.82
C TYR A 88 -6.47 0.15 0.29
N ALA A 89 -5.88 -0.95 -0.19
CA ALA A 89 -6.61 -2.07 -0.75
C ALA A 89 -7.30 -2.85 0.36
N TYR A 90 -6.60 -3.09 1.46
CA TYR A 90 -7.14 -3.72 2.66
C TYR A 90 -8.14 -2.82 3.38
N GLU A 91 -7.83 -1.53 3.55
CA GLU A 91 -8.74 -0.58 4.20
C GLU A 91 -10.04 -0.37 3.41
N LEU A 92 -9.95 -0.28 2.08
CA LEU A 92 -11.13 -0.24 1.21
C LEU A 92 -11.94 -1.54 1.33
N ALA A 93 -11.27 -2.69 1.41
CA ALA A 93 -11.93 -3.97 1.61
C ALA A 93 -12.74 -3.99 2.91
N LEU A 94 -12.16 -3.54 4.02
CA LEU A 94 -12.85 -3.46 5.31
C LEU A 94 -14.07 -2.53 5.23
N PHE A 95 -13.92 -1.39 4.56
CA PHE A 95 -15.01 -0.44 4.36
C PHE A 95 -16.16 -1.07 3.56
N ILE A 96 -15.87 -1.76 2.46
CA ILE A 96 -16.89 -2.40 1.62
C ILE A 96 -17.57 -3.56 2.36
N TRP A 97 -16.79 -4.36 3.09
CA TRP A 97 -17.26 -5.52 3.87
C TRP A 97 -18.17 -5.12 5.03
N ASN A 98 -17.92 -3.96 5.66
CA ASN A 98 -18.79 -3.32 6.65
C ASN A 98 -19.25 -4.28 7.75
N ASP A 99 -18.31 -4.92 8.46
CA ASP A 99 -18.58 -5.89 9.53
C ASP A 99 -19.57 -7.00 9.14
N LYS A 100 -19.35 -7.62 7.96
CA LYS A 100 -20.19 -8.66 7.33
C LYS A 100 -21.56 -8.22 6.84
N LYS A 101 -21.88 -6.92 6.90
CA LYS A 101 -23.17 -6.39 6.42
C LYS A 101 -23.11 -5.91 4.97
N GLY A 102 -21.91 -5.84 4.39
CA GLY A 102 -21.67 -5.38 3.03
C GLY A 102 -21.33 -6.51 2.06
N THR A 103 -20.65 -6.13 0.98
CA THR A 103 -20.32 -7.00 -0.14
C THR A 103 -18.94 -7.62 0.07
N GLU A 104 -18.81 -8.93 -0.16
CA GLU A 104 -17.50 -9.60 -0.15
C GLU A 104 -16.84 -9.52 -1.52
N LEU A 105 -15.50 -9.57 -1.53
CA LEU A 105 -14.74 -9.62 -2.77
C LEU A 105 -14.97 -10.94 -3.50
N THR A 106 -15.45 -10.86 -4.72
CA THR A 106 -15.53 -12.02 -5.62
C THR A 106 -14.20 -12.16 -6.37
N HIS A 107 -13.57 -13.33 -6.24
CA HIS A 107 -12.35 -13.63 -6.99
C HIS A 107 -12.66 -13.71 -8.50
N ALA A 108 -12.04 -12.84 -9.29
CA ALA A 108 -12.13 -12.81 -10.75
C ALA A 108 -10.81 -13.28 -11.37
N PRO A 109 -10.72 -14.54 -11.88
CA PRO A 109 -9.46 -15.12 -12.37
C PRO A 109 -8.84 -14.38 -13.57
N ARG A 110 -9.67 -13.66 -14.35
CA ARG A 110 -9.22 -12.84 -15.48
C ARG A 110 -8.58 -11.52 -15.04
N LEU A 111 -8.69 -11.13 -13.77
CA LEU A 111 -7.88 -10.09 -13.17
C LEU A 111 -6.65 -10.78 -12.56
N CYS A 112 -5.47 -10.57 -13.14
CA CYS A 112 -4.33 -11.45 -12.93
C CYS A 112 -3.14 -10.77 -12.26
N ARG A 113 -2.33 -11.55 -11.54
CA ARG A 113 -1.06 -11.05 -10.97
C ARG A 113 0.04 -10.83 -12.02
N SER A 114 -0.04 -11.53 -13.15
CA SER A 114 0.97 -11.48 -14.23
C SER A 114 0.32 -11.75 -15.58
N ALA A 115 1.01 -11.40 -16.67
CA ALA A 115 0.53 -11.63 -18.03
C ALA A 115 0.46 -13.13 -18.37
N LYS A 116 -0.74 -13.72 -18.37
CA LYS A 116 -0.96 -15.13 -18.75
C LYS A 116 -2.29 -15.28 -19.50
N GLY A 117 -2.41 -16.29 -20.35
CA GLY A 117 -3.68 -16.72 -20.97
C GLY A 117 -4.59 -15.56 -21.42
N ASN A 118 -5.84 -15.59 -20.96
CA ASN A 118 -6.94 -14.65 -21.23
C ASN A 118 -7.12 -13.59 -20.13
N CYS A 119 -6.03 -13.13 -19.50
CA CYS A 119 -6.09 -12.07 -18.49
C CYS A 119 -6.63 -10.77 -19.09
N ALA A 120 -7.70 -10.25 -18.50
CA ALA A 120 -8.27 -8.94 -18.77
C ALA A 120 -7.38 -7.81 -18.25
N THR A 121 -6.80 -8.02 -17.08
CA THR A 121 -5.85 -7.07 -16.48
C THR A 121 -4.68 -7.83 -15.87
N TYR A 122 -3.52 -7.21 -15.84
CA TYR A 122 -2.36 -7.76 -15.15
C TYR A 122 -1.35 -6.69 -14.76
N SER A 123 -0.63 -6.92 -13.65
CA SER A 123 0.50 -6.07 -13.29
C SER A 123 1.72 -6.43 -14.12
N THR A 124 2.45 -5.41 -14.54
CA THR A 124 3.78 -5.56 -15.16
C THR A 124 4.88 -5.36 -14.13
N SER A 125 5.96 -6.10 -14.28
CA SER A 125 7.14 -5.93 -13.44
C SER A 125 7.69 -4.51 -13.58
N PHE A 126 8.41 -4.06 -12.56
CA PHE A 126 9.18 -2.82 -12.63
C PHE A 126 10.11 -2.89 -13.84
N GLN A 127 9.88 -2.05 -14.85
CA GLN A 127 10.87 -1.82 -15.89
C GLN A 127 11.96 -0.95 -15.28
N HIS A 128 13.18 -1.46 -15.24
CA HIS A 128 14.33 -0.66 -14.85
C HIS A 128 14.40 0.55 -15.77
N CYS A 129 14.57 1.75 -15.20
CA CYS A 129 14.91 2.92 -15.99
C CYS A 129 16.21 2.60 -16.75
N GLU A 130 16.21 2.82 -18.06
CA GLU A 130 17.36 2.46 -18.93
C GLU A 130 18.64 3.19 -18.52
N THR A 131 18.51 4.37 -17.92
CA THR A 131 19.62 5.18 -17.41
C THR A 131 19.70 5.12 -15.89
N SER A 132 20.85 4.72 -15.38
CA SER A 132 21.15 4.83 -13.95
C SER A 132 21.25 6.30 -13.55
N VAL A 133 20.55 6.68 -12.48
CA VAL A 133 20.64 8.02 -11.91
C VAL A 133 22.01 8.17 -11.23
N PRO A 134 22.79 9.22 -11.51
CA PRO A 134 24.06 9.46 -10.82
C PRO A 134 23.88 9.49 -9.31
N LYS A 135 24.74 8.79 -8.56
CA LYS A 135 24.65 8.75 -7.09
C LYS A 135 24.78 10.15 -6.46
N THR A 136 25.53 11.05 -7.09
CA THR A 136 25.65 12.48 -6.75
C THR A 136 24.35 13.27 -6.87
N SER A 137 23.35 12.78 -7.59
CA SER A 137 22.03 13.42 -7.71
C SER A 137 21.00 12.89 -6.71
N ILE A 138 21.38 11.94 -5.85
CA ILE A 138 20.49 11.31 -4.88
C ILE A 138 20.91 11.71 -3.46
N TYR A 139 20.02 12.41 -2.74
CA TYR A 139 20.22 12.83 -1.36
C TYR A 139 19.39 11.98 -0.40
N PHE A 140 20.06 11.30 0.54
CA PHE A 140 19.41 10.52 1.59
C PHE A 140 19.30 11.33 2.90
N ALA A 141 18.07 11.62 3.32
CA ALA A 141 17.79 12.23 4.62
C ALA A 141 17.34 11.17 5.63
N VAL A 142 18.17 10.86 6.63
CA VAL A 142 17.84 9.88 7.68
C VAL A 142 17.39 10.62 8.94
N LYS A 143 16.09 10.57 9.23
CA LYS A 143 15.53 11.08 10.49
C LYS A 143 15.77 10.06 11.61
N THR A 144 16.26 10.52 12.75
CA THR A 144 16.52 9.71 13.95
C THR A 144 16.18 10.50 15.23
N CYS A 145 16.31 9.87 16.39
CA CYS A 145 16.25 10.55 17.68
C CYS A 145 17.41 10.10 18.60
N GLY A 146 17.75 10.85 19.64
CA GLY A 146 18.91 10.62 20.51
C GLY A 146 19.00 9.19 21.05
N LYS A 147 17.83 8.59 21.36
CA LYS A 147 17.70 7.19 21.78
C LYS A 147 18.35 6.19 20.81
N PHE A 148 18.34 6.50 19.51
CA PHE A 148 18.69 5.56 18.44
C PHE A 148 20.09 5.77 17.83
N HIS A 149 20.92 6.62 18.43
CA HIS A 149 22.24 6.95 17.90
C HIS A 149 23.23 5.80 18.00
N GLY A 150 23.21 5.05 19.11
CA GLY A 150 24.13 3.95 19.35
C GLY A 150 23.77 2.65 18.62
N ASP A 151 22.49 2.45 18.29
CA ASP A 151 21.95 1.22 17.71
C ASP A 151 21.59 1.39 16.23
N ARG A 152 20.45 2.02 15.90
CA ARG A 152 19.90 2.07 14.54
C ARG A 152 20.76 2.90 13.60
N VAL A 153 21.30 4.03 14.07
CA VAL A 153 22.20 4.85 13.24
C VAL A 153 23.47 4.08 12.89
N THR A 154 24.04 3.33 13.84
CA THR A 154 25.20 2.45 13.61
C THR A 154 24.89 1.38 12.56
N VAL A 155 23.70 0.75 12.65
CA VAL A 155 23.25 -0.24 11.65
C VAL A 155 23.11 0.39 10.26
N VAL A 156 22.46 1.56 10.14
CA VAL A 156 22.32 2.26 8.86
C VAL A 156 23.70 2.59 8.26
N LYS A 157 24.62 3.13 9.06
CA LYS A 157 25.99 3.45 8.63
C LYS A 157 26.77 2.19 8.20
N GLY A 158 26.62 1.08 8.90
CA GLY A 158 27.30 -0.19 8.60
C GLY A 158 26.73 -0.95 7.39
N THR A 159 25.47 -0.68 7.04
CA THR A 159 24.73 -1.42 6.00
C THR A 159 24.61 -0.61 4.70
N TRP A 160 23.46 -0.03 4.39
CA TRP A 160 23.21 0.64 3.12
C TRP A 160 23.79 2.06 3.07
N GLY A 161 23.92 2.73 4.23
CA GLY A 161 24.34 4.12 4.32
C GLY A 161 25.75 4.38 3.78
N LYS A 162 26.66 3.40 3.88
CA LYS A 162 28.03 3.50 3.32
C LYS A 162 28.07 3.54 1.78
N TYR A 163 26.99 3.16 1.10
CA TYR A 163 26.90 3.18 -0.36
C TYR A 163 26.20 4.43 -0.91
N ALA A 164 25.63 5.25 -0.02
CA ALA A 164 25.02 6.53 -0.36
C ALA A 164 26.10 7.62 -0.45
N GLU A 165 26.17 8.29 -1.60
CA GLU A 165 27.17 9.34 -1.82
C GLU A 165 26.82 10.64 -1.08
N ILE A 166 25.53 10.98 -1.03
CA ILE A 166 25.04 12.13 -0.28
C ILE A 166 24.02 11.64 0.76
N ILE A 167 24.41 11.62 2.03
CA ILE A 167 23.57 11.21 3.16
C ILE A 167 23.72 12.16 4.34
N ARG A 168 22.61 12.55 4.97
CA ARG A 168 22.58 13.36 6.20
C ARG A 168 21.66 12.76 7.24
N TYR A 169 22.08 12.86 8.50
CA TYR A 169 21.32 12.37 9.64
C TYR A 169 20.76 13.56 10.42
N PHE A 170 19.45 13.54 10.68
CA PHE A 170 18.72 14.60 11.35
C PHE A 170 18.18 14.08 12.67
N SER A 171 18.45 14.79 13.77
CA SER A 171 18.02 14.37 15.12
C SER A 171 17.41 15.52 15.91
N ASP A 172 16.65 15.15 16.93
CA ASP A 172 16.13 15.98 18.01
C ASP A 172 17.21 16.52 18.96
N VAL A 173 18.38 15.89 18.99
CA VAL A 173 19.54 16.33 19.79
C VAL A 173 20.72 16.63 18.88
N GLU A 174 21.42 17.72 19.16
CA GLU A 174 22.69 18.04 18.50
C GLU A 174 23.80 17.14 19.08
N GLY A 175 24.59 16.53 18.20
CA GLY A 175 25.66 15.62 18.60
C GLY A 175 26.80 15.59 17.59
N GLY A 176 28.00 15.96 18.03
CA GLY A 176 29.18 16.13 17.16
C GLY A 176 29.72 14.84 16.53
N TYR A 177 29.47 13.67 17.11
CA TYR A 177 30.07 12.39 16.65
C TYR A 177 29.49 11.84 15.34
N LEU A 178 28.33 12.32 14.90
CA LEU A 178 27.59 11.70 13.80
C LEU A 178 27.28 12.67 12.64
N GLN A 179 27.81 13.90 12.66
CA GLN A 179 27.41 15.02 11.78
C GLN A 179 25.87 15.18 11.75
N LEU A 180 25.27 15.20 12.94
CA LEU A 180 23.84 15.33 13.10
C LEU A 180 23.45 16.79 12.96
N VAL A 181 22.48 17.05 12.09
CA VAL A 181 21.85 18.37 12.01
C VAL A 181 20.74 18.39 13.05
N GLY A 182 20.86 19.30 14.03
CA GLY A 182 19.83 19.54 15.04
C GLY A 182 18.60 20.18 14.40
N MET A 183 17.42 19.59 14.61
CA MET A 183 16.15 20.19 14.17
C MET A 183 15.49 20.91 15.35
N LYS A 184 15.34 22.24 15.28
CA LYS A 184 14.56 23.01 16.26
C LYS A 184 13.06 22.79 16.02
N ALA A 185 12.48 21.93 16.85
CA ALA A 185 11.07 21.67 17.15
C ALA A 185 9.99 22.30 16.25
N VAL A 186 9.32 21.45 15.46
CA VAL A 186 7.85 21.32 15.47
C VAL A 186 7.53 19.82 15.39
N GLY A 187 7.07 19.23 16.50
CA GLY A 187 6.43 17.90 16.52
C GLY A 187 7.27 16.70 16.04
N MET A 188 8.48 16.49 16.56
CA MET A 188 9.27 15.30 16.22
C MET A 188 8.80 14.07 17.01
N VAL A 189 7.70 13.46 16.57
CA VAL A 189 7.36 12.08 16.96
C VAL A 189 8.45 11.18 16.36
N CYS A 190 9.10 10.37 17.21
CA CYS A 190 10.10 9.41 16.77
C CYS A 190 9.37 8.31 15.97
N LEU A 191 9.18 8.56 14.67
CA LEU A 191 8.52 7.62 13.76
C LEU A 191 9.44 6.41 13.61
N LEU A 192 8.93 5.23 13.97
CA LEU A 192 9.56 3.97 13.58
C LEU A 192 9.62 3.93 12.06
N ILE A 193 10.81 4.00 11.49
CA ILE A 193 11.07 3.39 10.20
C ILE A 193 11.48 1.95 10.53
N LEU A 194 10.54 1.02 10.30
CA LEU A 194 10.81 -0.36 9.90
C LEU A 194 10.41 -0.47 8.43
#